data_AF-A0A9Q1INL7-F1
#
_entry.id   AF-A0A9Q1INL7-F1
#
_cell.length_a   1.000
_cell.length_b   1.000
_cell.length_c   1.000
_cell.angle_alpha   90.00
_cell.angle_beta   90.00
_cell.angle_gamma   90.00
#
_symmetry.space_group_name_H-M   'P 1'
#
loop_
_entity.id
_entity.type
_entity.pdbx_description
1 polymer ?
#
loop_
_entity_poly.entity_id
_entity_poly.type
_entity_poly.pdbx_seq_one_letter_code
_entity_poly.pdbx_strand_id
1 'polypeptide(L)'
;MLGLVERLPDIHEGAGKWIRALEEETMGKLLAVGDLKALLARLLGMARMEEVLMKSGLQAAVNTPYLDGASFDQFRPAMWRTLREDYPTKIDPKSLKGEEVGDTVNPANYLHRQLKRWKLETGRNPEGDELMTTLFRTSIVEAMPPPEKSREPETEPEVPDPVVPGDQVYLKVFRRKWNEPRREGPYKVVRATPTAVQVEGSTTWYHLNHCTRVPKIITSLPPKNIEDEPGAGPNGSQEGPGSGTV
;
A
#
# COMPACT_ATOMS: atom_id res chain seq x y z
N MET A 1 5.25 -34.76 28.89
CA MET A 1 6.09 -33.60 28.52
C MET A 1 6.74 -33.91 27.19
N LEU A 2 6.43 -33.15 26.14
CA LEU A 2 7.08 -33.33 24.83
C LEU A 2 8.55 -32.91 24.92
N GLY A 3 9.43 -33.61 24.20
CA GLY A 3 10.86 -33.31 24.15
C GLY A 3 11.13 -31.99 23.40
N LEU A 4 12.26 -31.32 23.67
CA LEU A 4 12.60 -30.05 23.01
C LEU A 4 12.52 -30.13 21.47
N VAL A 5 13.01 -31.23 20.88
CA VAL A 5 12.97 -31.44 19.42
C VAL A 5 11.55 -31.47 18.86
N GLU A 6 10.58 -31.98 19.61
CA GLU A 6 9.17 -32.04 19.16
C GLU A 6 8.49 -30.67 19.22
N ARG A 7 9.06 -29.69 19.95
CA ARG A 7 8.54 -28.32 20.04
C ARG A 7 9.15 -27.38 19.00
N LEU A 8 10.27 -27.77 18.39
CA LEU A 8 10.93 -26.97 17.37
C LEU A 8 10.31 -27.25 15.99
N PRO A 9 10.17 -26.23 15.12
CA PRO A 9 9.70 -26.42 13.76
C PRO A 9 10.71 -27.22 12.92
N ASP A 10 10.38 -27.61 11.68
CA ASP A 10 11.36 -28.24 10.81
C ASP A 10 12.40 -27.20 10.30
N ILE A 11 13.67 -27.47 10.55
CA ILE A 11 14.79 -26.62 10.11
C ILE A 11 14.88 -26.53 8.57
N HIS A 12 14.39 -27.54 7.84
CA HIS A 12 14.40 -27.56 6.37
C HIS A 12 13.35 -26.63 5.73
N GLU A 13 12.43 -26.08 6.52
CA GLU A 13 11.51 -25.02 6.08
C GLU A 13 12.16 -23.62 6.20
N GLY A 14 13.26 -23.52 6.93
CA GLY A 14 14.04 -22.30 7.10
C GLY A 14 14.59 -22.18 8.52
N ALA A 15 15.91 -22.03 8.63
CA ALA A 15 16.57 -21.88 9.92
C ALA A 15 16.10 -20.64 10.69
N GLY A 16 15.60 -19.59 10.03
CA GLY A 16 15.12 -18.38 10.70
C GLY A 16 14.03 -18.65 11.74
N LYS A 17 13.00 -19.43 11.36
CA LYS A 17 11.89 -19.80 12.26
C LYS A 17 12.38 -20.75 13.37
N TRP A 18 13.22 -21.71 13.01
CA TRP A 18 13.80 -22.67 13.94
C TRP A 18 14.68 -22.02 15.01
N ILE A 19 15.59 -21.13 14.62
CA ILE A 19 16.48 -20.39 15.52
C ILE A 19 15.66 -19.59 16.53
N ARG A 20 14.62 -18.89 16.06
CA ARG A 20 13.75 -18.11 16.93
C ARG A 20 13.04 -18.98 17.97
N ALA A 21 12.46 -20.10 17.54
CA ALA A 21 11.79 -21.04 18.44
C ALA A 21 12.78 -21.62 19.47
N LEU A 22 13.99 -21.96 19.03
CA LEU A 22 15.05 -22.44 19.92
C LEU A 22 15.46 -21.38 20.94
N GLU A 23 15.66 -20.13 20.53
CA GLU A 23 16.00 -19.02 21.43
C GLU A 23 14.89 -18.74 22.45
N GLU A 24 13.62 -18.84 22.05
CA GLU A 24 12.47 -18.70 22.96
C GLU A 24 12.43 -19.87 23.97
N GLU A 25 12.61 -21.12 23.54
CA GLU A 25 12.63 -22.32 24.40
C GLU A 25 13.83 -22.41 25.34
N THR A 26 14.94 -21.76 24.95
CA THR A 26 16.20 -21.75 25.71
C THR A 26 16.46 -20.41 26.39
N MET A 27 15.49 -19.50 26.36
CA MET A 27 15.59 -18.21 27.03
C MET A 27 15.90 -18.39 28.53
N GLY A 28 16.93 -17.69 29.00
CA GLY A 28 17.40 -17.79 30.38
C GLY A 28 18.23 -19.04 30.70
N LYS A 29 18.54 -19.88 29.71
CA LYS A 29 19.44 -21.04 29.86
C LYS A 29 20.80 -20.74 29.23
N LEU A 30 21.87 -21.15 29.92
CA LEU A 30 23.21 -21.14 29.35
C LEU A 30 23.40 -22.43 28.56
N LEU A 31 23.42 -22.33 27.24
CA LEU A 31 23.65 -23.48 26.37
C LEU A 31 25.14 -23.76 26.25
N ALA A 32 25.51 -25.02 26.39
CA ALA A 32 26.85 -25.50 26.07
C ALA A 32 26.94 -25.90 24.60
N VAL A 33 28.15 -25.96 24.06
CA VAL A 33 28.41 -26.46 22.69
C VAL A 33 27.87 -27.89 22.53
N GLY A 34 27.99 -28.72 23.57
CA GLY A 34 27.48 -30.08 23.62
C GLY A 34 25.96 -30.18 23.49
N ASP A 35 25.22 -29.27 24.12
CA ASP A 35 23.75 -29.25 24.03
C ASP A 35 23.30 -29.03 22.60
N LEU A 36 23.92 -28.04 21.93
CA LEU A 36 23.62 -27.74 20.54
C LEU A 36 24.10 -28.87 19.61
N LYS A 37 25.29 -29.41 19.85
CA LYS A 37 25.85 -30.53 19.09
C LYS A 37 24.93 -31.75 19.13
N ALA A 38 24.46 -32.13 20.31
CA ALA A 38 23.51 -33.22 20.49
C ALA A 38 22.16 -32.93 19.80
N LEU A 39 21.67 -31.68 19.89
CA LEU A 39 20.45 -31.25 19.22
C LEU A 39 20.57 -31.36 17.69
N LEU A 40 21.64 -30.84 17.10
CA LEU A 40 21.89 -30.88 15.66
C LEU A 40 22.12 -32.32 15.18
N ALA A 41 22.86 -33.13 15.94
CA ALA A 41 23.07 -34.54 15.61
C ALA A 41 21.74 -35.31 15.57
N ARG A 42 20.82 -35.01 16.50
CA ARG A 42 19.49 -35.64 16.53
C ARG A 42 18.58 -35.15 15.39
N LEU A 43 18.70 -33.89 14.97
CA LEU A 43 17.85 -33.30 13.93
C LEU A 43 18.33 -33.59 12.51
N LEU A 44 19.64 -33.48 12.28
CA LEU A 44 20.25 -33.49 10.95
C LEU A 44 21.06 -34.77 10.66
N GLY A 45 21.34 -35.56 11.70
CA GLY A 45 22.31 -36.65 11.65
C GLY A 45 23.74 -36.18 11.90
N MET A 46 24.62 -37.14 12.22
CA MET A 46 26.01 -36.88 12.60
C MET A 46 26.78 -36.11 11.51
N ALA A 47 26.78 -36.60 10.27
CA ALA A 47 27.57 -36.00 9.20
C ALA A 47 27.25 -34.51 8.94
N ARG A 48 25.96 -34.17 8.89
CA ARG A 48 25.50 -32.78 8.72
C ARG A 48 25.86 -31.90 9.91
N MET A 49 25.71 -32.43 11.12
CA MET A 49 26.10 -31.72 12.35
C MET A 49 27.58 -31.37 12.34
N GLU A 50 28.45 -32.31 11.94
CA GLU A 50 29.89 -32.06 11.85
C GLU A 50 30.21 -30.96 10.83
N GLU A 51 29.59 -31.01 9.65
CA GLU A 51 29.73 -29.99 8.60
C GLU A 51 29.34 -28.59 9.12
N VAL A 52 28.21 -28.48 9.82
CA VAL A 52 27.73 -27.22 10.41
C VAL A 52 28.67 -26.71 11.49
N LEU A 53 29.18 -27.58 12.38
CA LEU A 53 30.16 -27.19 13.39
C LEU A 53 31.47 -26.70 12.75
N MET A 54 31.95 -27.35 11.69
CA MET A 54 33.15 -26.92 10.97
C MET A 54 32.99 -25.52 10.35
N LYS A 55 31.85 -25.27 9.68
CA LYS A 55 31.55 -23.96 9.05
C LYS A 55 31.35 -22.83 10.06
N SER A 56 30.90 -23.14 11.28
CA SER A 56 30.58 -22.16 12.32
C SER A 56 31.73 -21.83 13.27
N GLY A 57 32.95 -22.33 13.01
CA GLY A 57 34.12 -22.08 13.83
C GLY A 57 34.25 -23.02 15.05
N LEU A 58 33.48 -24.11 15.07
CA LEU A 58 33.48 -25.15 16.10
C LEU A 58 34.16 -26.44 15.62
N GLN A 59 35.04 -26.38 14.61
CA GLN A 59 35.75 -27.54 14.07
C GLN A 59 36.52 -28.34 15.13
N ALA A 60 37.08 -27.66 16.13
CA ALA A 60 37.80 -28.32 17.23
C ALA A 60 36.85 -29.17 18.08
N ALA A 61 35.62 -28.71 18.31
CA ALA A 61 34.63 -29.40 19.14
C ALA A 61 34.02 -30.64 18.48
N VAL A 62 34.19 -30.83 17.16
CA VAL A 62 33.62 -31.98 16.42
C VAL A 62 34.06 -33.31 17.03
N ASN A 63 35.36 -33.52 17.13
CA ASN A 63 35.95 -34.80 17.60
C ASN A 63 36.53 -34.71 19.02
N THR A 64 36.18 -33.66 19.75
CA THR A 64 36.83 -33.34 21.03
C THR A 64 35.79 -33.15 22.14
N PRO A 65 35.32 -34.24 22.76
CA PRO A 65 34.19 -34.20 23.70
C PRO A 65 34.42 -33.30 24.92
N TYR A 66 35.66 -33.09 25.36
CA TYR A 66 35.93 -32.22 26.50
C TYR A 66 35.67 -30.73 26.20
N LEU A 67 35.54 -30.33 24.93
CA LEU A 67 35.15 -28.98 24.53
C LEU A 67 33.62 -28.79 24.53
N ASP A 68 32.84 -29.85 24.71
CA ASP A 68 31.37 -29.77 24.68
C ASP A 68 30.81 -28.91 25.83
N GLY A 69 31.55 -28.75 26.94
CA GLY A 69 31.17 -27.88 28.06
C GLY A 69 31.39 -26.38 27.83
N ALA A 70 31.98 -25.97 26.71
CA ALA A 70 32.21 -24.56 26.41
C ALA A 70 30.89 -23.80 26.21
N SER A 71 30.86 -22.53 26.61
CA SER A 71 29.69 -21.66 26.39
C SER A 71 29.42 -21.48 24.89
N PHE A 72 28.18 -21.72 24.46
CA PHE A 72 27.77 -21.54 23.07
C PHE A 72 27.69 -20.07 22.66
N ASP A 73 27.53 -19.14 23.62
CA ASP A 73 27.31 -17.71 23.37
C ASP A 73 28.35 -17.08 22.43
N GLN A 74 29.61 -17.49 22.56
CA GLN A 74 30.71 -17.01 21.71
C GLN A 74 30.55 -17.41 20.24
N PHE A 75 29.98 -18.59 19.98
CA PHE A 75 29.83 -19.17 18.64
C PHE A 75 28.46 -18.90 18.03
N ARG A 76 27.50 -18.44 18.86
CA ARG A 76 26.11 -18.18 18.49
C ARG A 76 25.96 -17.37 17.18
N PRO A 77 26.64 -16.22 16.98
CA PRO A 77 26.46 -15.44 15.75
C PRO A 77 26.94 -16.18 14.49
N ALA A 78 28.05 -16.92 14.59
CA ALA A 78 28.60 -17.69 13.48
C ALA A 78 27.71 -18.87 13.13
N MET A 79 27.28 -19.62 14.15
CA MET A 79 26.33 -20.74 14.01
C MET A 79 25.03 -20.32 13.34
N TRP A 80 24.40 -19.23 13.81
CA TRP A 80 23.16 -18.72 13.23
C TRP A 80 23.33 -18.23 11.79
N ARG A 81 24.51 -17.72 11.43
CA ARG A 81 24.81 -17.38 10.04
C ARG A 81 24.87 -18.64 9.18
N THR A 82 25.67 -19.62 9.60
CA THR A 82 25.83 -20.91 8.90
C THR A 82 24.49 -21.62 8.70
N LEU A 83 23.66 -21.73 9.74
CA LEU A 83 22.36 -22.39 9.61
C LEU A 83 21.42 -21.66 8.64
N ARG A 84 21.45 -20.32 8.59
CA ARG A 84 20.64 -19.55 7.63
C ARG A 84 21.15 -19.68 6.18
N GLU A 85 22.44 -19.93 6.01
CA GLU A 85 23.04 -20.19 4.69
C GLU A 85 22.71 -21.61 4.20
N ASP A 86 22.85 -22.61 5.08
CA ASP A 86 22.60 -24.03 4.74
C ASP A 86 21.10 -24.36 4.65
N TYR A 87 20.25 -23.64 5.40
CA TYR A 87 18.80 -23.83 5.45
C TYR A 87 18.06 -22.49 5.26
N PRO A 88 18.07 -21.93 4.04
CA PRO A 88 17.42 -20.66 3.77
C PRO A 88 15.90 -20.78 3.94
N THR A 89 15.26 -19.70 4.40
CA THR A 89 13.80 -19.63 4.50
C THR A 89 13.20 -19.79 3.12
N LYS A 90 12.34 -20.81 2.93
CA LYS A 90 11.60 -20.97 1.68
C LYS A 90 10.54 -19.87 1.60
N ILE A 91 10.76 -18.93 0.71
CA ILE A 91 9.80 -17.88 0.41
C ILE A 91 8.81 -18.47 -0.59
N ASP A 92 7.59 -18.80 -0.16
CA ASP A 92 6.52 -19.17 -1.09
C ASP A 92 5.97 -17.88 -1.73
N PRO A 93 6.08 -17.71 -3.06
CA PRO A 93 5.54 -16.55 -3.75
C PRO A 93 4.04 -16.34 -3.51
N LYS A 94 3.29 -17.41 -3.20
CA LYS A 94 1.85 -17.32 -2.91
C LYS A 94 1.56 -16.82 -1.50
N SER A 95 2.45 -17.05 -0.53
CA SER A 95 2.32 -16.50 0.83
C SER A 95 2.61 -15.01 0.88
N LEU A 96 3.36 -14.49 -0.10
CA LEU A 96 3.71 -13.07 -0.18
C LEU A 96 2.58 -12.15 -0.66
N LYS A 97 1.40 -12.67 -1.03
CA LYS A 97 0.29 -11.80 -1.44
C LYS A 97 -0.15 -10.94 -0.26
N GLY A 98 0.01 -9.62 -0.39
CA GLY A 98 -0.42 -8.68 0.62
C GLY A 98 -1.93 -8.77 0.86
N GLU A 99 -2.35 -8.51 2.10
CA GLU A 99 -3.78 -8.32 2.40
C GLU A 99 -4.32 -7.12 1.61
N GLU A 100 -5.53 -7.24 1.09
CA GLU A 100 -6.19 -6.14 0.38
C GLU A 100 -6.21 -4.87 1.24
N VAL A 101 -5.76 -3.76 0.67
CA VAL A 101 -5.85 -2.44 1.32
C VAL A 101 -7.32 -2.06 1.40
N GLY A 102 -7.93 -2.20 2.57
CA GLY A 102 -9.27 -1.65 2.81
C GLY A 102 -9.25 -0.12 2.74
N ASP A 103 -10.31 0.47 2.16
CA ASP A 103 -10.45 1.90 1.83
C ASP A 103 -10.29 2.87 3.03
N THR A 104 -10.29 2.35 4.26
CA THR A 104 -10.26 3.11 5.52
C THR A 104 -8.91 3.06 6.26
N VAL A 105 -7.92 2.32 5.73
CA VAL A 105 -6.66 2.09 6.43
C VAL A 105 -5.63 3.16 6.08
N ASN A 106 -5.06 3.81 7.11
CA ASN A 106 -3.90 4.68 6.95
C ASN A 106 -2.75 3.95 6.19
N PRO A 107 -2.27 4.47 5.04
CA PRO A 107 -1.24 3.82 4.22
C PRO A 107 0.06 3.52 4.96
N ALA A 108 0.48 4.37 5.90
CA ALA A 108 1.69 4.14 6.69
C ALA A 108 1.52 2.94 7.64
N ASN A 109 0.34 2.79 8.24
CA ASN A 109 0.05 1.64 9.11
C ASN A 109 -0.05 0.34 8.31
N TYR A 110 -0.61 0.39 7.10
CA TYR A 110 -0.64 -0.75 6.18
C TYR A 110 0.79 -1.21 5.83
N LEU A 111 1.65 -0.29 5.38
CA LEU A 111 3.05 -0.59 5.06
C LEU A 111 3.81 -1.16 6.26
N HIS A 112 3.60 -0.61 7.47
CA HIS A 112 4.23 -1.13 8.67
C HIS A 112 3.79 -2.57 8.99
N ARG A 113 2.49 -2.89 8.82
CA ARG A 113 1.99 -4.25 9.00
C ARG A 113 2.55 -5.21 7.95
N GLN A 114 2.58 -4.81 6.68
CA GLN A 114 3.17 -5.63 5.62
C GLN A 114 4.67 -5.84 5.82
N LEU A 115 5.40 -4.81 6.23
CA LEU A 115 6.83 -4.92 6.55
C LEU A 115 7.07 -5.87 7.74
N LYS A 116 6.23 -5.80 8.78
CA LYS A 116 6.30 -6.69 9.95
C LYS A 116 6.01 -8.14 9.55
N ARG A 117 4.99 -8.38 8.72
CA ARG A 117 4.66 -9.70 8.16
C ARG A 117 5.81 -10.23 7.30
N TRP A 118 6.32 -9.42 6.39
CA TRP A 118 7.43 -9.77 5.51
C TRP A 118 8.67 -10.21 6.30
N LYS A 119 9.04 -9.47 7.35
CA LYS A 119 10.15 -9.83 8.25
C LYS A 119 9.90 -11.16 8.96
N LEU A 120 8.65 -11.43 9.35
CA LEU A 120 8.27 -12.67 10.02
C LEU A 120 8.31 -13.88 9.08
N GLU A 121 7.86 -13.71 7.84
CA GLU A 121 7.75 -14.79 6.86
C GLU A 121 9.07 -15.10 6.16
N THR A 122 9.85 -14.07 5.79
CA THR A 122 11.09 -14.25 5.03
C THR A 122 12.33 -14.34 5.92
N GLY A 123 12.24 -13.87 7.18
CA GLY A 123 13.38 -13.81 8.10
C GLY A 123 14.49 -12.86 7.66
N ARG A 124 14.25 -12.02 6.63
CA ARG A 124 15.20 -11.03 6.11
C ARG A 124 14.59 -9.62 6.17
N ASN A 125 15.45 -8.63 6.35
CA ASN A 125 15.07 -7.25 6.14
C ASN A 125 14.99 -7.00 4.62
N PRO A 126 13.90 -6.43 4.07
CA PRO A 126 13.87 -6.10 2.65
C PRO A 126 14.88 -5.01 2.29
N GLU A 127 15.29 -4.18 3.25
CA GLU A 127 16.32 -3.16 3.06
C GLU A 127 17.72 -3.81 3.15
N GLY A 128 18.42 -3.82 2.01
CA GLY A 128 19.78 -4.36 1.88
C GLY A 128 19.95 -5.41 0.78
N ASP A 129 18.84 -5.92 0.22
CA ASP A 129 18.84 -6.91 -0.86
C ASP A 129 17.89 -6.43 -1.97
N GLU A 130 18.43 -6.20 -3.17
CA GLU A 130 17.71 -5.65 -4.32
C GLU A 130 16.57 -6.58 -4.78
N LEU A 131 16.78 -7.89 -4.71
CA LEU A 131 15.76 -8.88 -5.04
C LEU A 131 14.63 -8.84 -4.00
N MET A 132 14.97 -8.81 -2.71
CA MET A 132 13.97 -8.73 -1.63
C MET A 132 13.19 -7.42 -1.65
N THR A 133 13.86 -6.31 -1.98
CA THR A 133 13.20 -5.01 -2.18
C THR A 133 12.21 -5.08 -3.33
N THR A 134 12.60 -5.68 -4.45
CA THR A 134 11.76 -5.82 -5.63
C THR A 134 10.54 -6.69 -5.34
N LEU A 135 10.74 -7.86 -4.73
CA LEU A 135 9.65 -8.77 -4.37
C LEU A 135 8.68 -8.13 -3.36
N PHE A 136 9.18 -7.36 -2.39
CA PHE A 136 8.34 -6.63 -1.45
C PHE A 136 7.52 -5.54 -2.14
N ARG A 137 8.14 -4.76 -3.04
CA ARG A 137 7.44 -3.74 -3.84
C ARG A 137 6.34 -4.36 -4.70
N THR A 138 6.63 -5.46 -5.40
CA THR A 138 5.63 -6.15 -6.22
C THR A 138 4.46 -6.67 -5.38
N SER A 139 4.73 -7.21 -4.19
CA SER A 139 3.66 -7.69 -3.29
C SER A 139 2.72 -6.57 -2.82
N ILE A 140 3.26 -5.37 -2.56
CA ILE A 140 2.45 -4.21 -2.16
C ILE A 140 1.61 -3.71 -3.34
N VAL A 141 2.20 -3.64 -4.55
CA VAL A 141 1.50 -3.17 -5.75
C VAL A 141 0.36 -4.11 -6.14
N GLU A 142 0.56 -5.43 -6.04
CA GLU A 142 -0.49 -6.40 -6.33
C GLU A 142 -1.65 -6.35 -5.32
N ALA A 143 -1.37 -6.04 -4.05
CA ALA A 143 -2.37 -5.94 -2.98
C ALA A 143 -3.06 -4.56 -2.90
N MET A 144 -2.55 -3.57 -3.63
CA MET A 144 -3.16 -2.24 -3.69
C MET A 144 -4.30 -2.27 -4.72
N PRO A 145 -5.48 -1.68 -4.40
CA PRO A 145 -6.51 -1.51 -5.40
C PRO A 145 -5.93 -0.76 -6.62
N PRO A 146 -6.32 -1.14 -7.85
CA PRO A 146 -5.86 -0.43 -9.04
C PRO A 146 -6.15 1.06 -8.87
N PRO A 147 -5.21 1.95 -9.26
CA PRO A 147 -5.39 3.37 -9.07
C PRO A 147 -6.73 3.82 -9.65
N GLU A 148 -7.52 4.54 -8.85
CA GLU A 148 -8.87 5.04 -9.18
C GLU A 148 -8.93 5.90 -10.45
N LYS A 149 -7.76 6.26 -11.02
CA LYS A 149 -7.63 6.84 -12.37
C LYS A 149 -8.08 5.94 -13.52
N SER A 150 -8.43 4.69 -13.24
CA SER A 150 -9.06 3.76 -14.20
C SER A 150 -10.59 3.68 -14.04
N ARG A 151 -11.17 4.49 -13.14
CA ARG A 151 -12.62 4.63 -12.92
C ARG A 151 -13.13 6.06 -13.13
N GLU A 152 -12.43 6.89 -13.88
CA GLU A 152 -13.18 7.82 -14.72
C GLU A 152 -13.80 6.94 -15.82
N PRO A 153 -15.11 7.01 -16.10
CA PRO A 153 -15.64 6.28 -17.24
C PRO A 153 -14.75 6.65 -18.42
N GLU A 154 -14.38 5.65 -19.22
CA GLU A 154 -13.78 5.87 -20.52
C GLU A 154 -14.75 6.74 -21.32
N THR A 155 -14.71 8.05 -21.11
CA THR A 155 -15.16 9.00 -22.10
C THR A 155 -14.21 8.74 -23.24
N GLU A 156 -14.71 7.99 -24.23
CA GLU A 156 -14.30 8.12 -25.62
C GLU A 156 -13.88 9.58 -25.85
N PRO A 157 -12.82 9.87 -26.61
CA PRO A 157 -12.49 11.26 -26.91
C PRO A 157 -13.72 11.89 -27.55
N GLU A 158 -14.54 12.58 -26.77
CA GLU A 158 -15.68 13.33 -27.25
C GLU A 158 -15.06 14.31 -28.21
N VAL A 159 -15.26 14.07 -29.50
CA VAL A 159 -14.91 15.01 -30.54
C VAL A 159 -15.62 16.29 -30.11
N PRO A 160 -14.90 17.35 -29.69
CA PRO A 160 -15.55 18.50 -29.10
C PRO A 160 -16.55 19.02 -30.13
N ASP A 161 -17.84 19.02 -29.77
CA ASP A 161 -18.95 19.41 -30.66
C ASP A 161 -18.54 20.60 -31.51
N PRO A 162 -18.83 20.73 -32.80
CA PRO A 162 -18.43 21.93 -33.56
C PRO A 162 -18.92 23.22 -32.88
N VAL A 163 -18.11 24.28 -32.84
CA VAL A 163 -18.60 25.59 -32.33
C VAL A 163 -19.73 26.02 -33.26
N VAL A 164 -20.85 26.44 -32.70
CA VAL A 164 -21.98 26.95 -33.49
C VAL A 164 -22.16 28.46 -33.31
N PRO A 165 -22.71 29.17 -34.30
CA PRO A 165 -23.17 30.55 -34.11
C PRO A 165 -24.11 30.64 -32.89
N GLY A 166 -23.84 31.60 -32.01
CA GLY A 166 -24.55 31.78 -30.73
C GLY A 166 -23.75 31.35 -29.49
N ASP A 167 -22.69 30.55 -29.65
CA ASP A 167 -21.78 30.20 -28.55
C ASP A 167 -20.99 31.41 -28.06
N GLN A 168 -20.57 31.39 -26.80
CA GLN A 168 -19.68 32.40 -26.23
C GLN A 168 -18.27 31.84 -26.11
N VAL A 169 -17.27 32.60 -26.56
CA VAL A 169 -15.85 32.20 -26.54
C VAL A 169 -14.97 33.28 -25.96
N TYR A 170 -13.94 32.87 -25.24
CA TYR A 170 -12.81 33.71 -24.86
C TYR A 170 -11.71 33.62 -25.92
N LEU A 171 -11.20 34.76 -26.37
CA LEU A 171 -10.10 34.85 -27.32
C LEU A 171 -8.77 35.04 -26.61
N LYS A 172 -7.73 34.34 -27.04
CA LYS A 172 -6.37 34.47 -26.52
C LYS A 172 -5.72 35.75 -27.06
N VAL A 173 -5.22 36.60 -26.16
CA VAL A 173 -4.52 37.84 -26.53
C VAL A 173 -3.05 37.53 -26.81
N PHE A 174 -2.58 37.84 -28.03
CA PHE A 174 -1.21 37.55 -28.46
C PHE A 174 -0.20 38.63 -28.12
N ARG A 175 -0.61 39.90 -28.17
CA ARG A 175 0.22 41.05 -27.81
C ARG A 175 -0.24 41.58 -26.46
N ARG A 176 0.39 41.13 -25.37
CA ARG A 176 0.04 41.53 -24.00
C ARG A 176 1.18 42.26 -23.31
N LYS A 177 0.85 43.18 -22.40
CA LYS A 177 1.75 43.61 -21.32
C LYS A 177 1.64 42.61 -20.17
N TRP A 178 2.67 42.53 -19.33
CA TRP A 178 2.82 41.42 -18.37
C TRP A 178 1.65 41.26 -17.37
N ASN A 179 0.94 42.36 -17.11
CA ASN A 179 -0.14 42.55 -16.14
C ASN A 179 -1.56 42.44 -16.72
N GLU A 180 -1.73 42.13 -18.01
CA GLU A 180 -3.05 42.00 -18.63
C GLU A 180 -3.54 40.54 -18.64
N PRO A 181 -4.86 40.31 -18.49
CA PRO A 181 -5.45 38.98 -18.59
C PRO A 181 -5.12 38.34 -19.95
N ARG A 182 -4.77 37.05 -19.94
CA ARG A 182 -4.37 36.33 -21.16
C ARG A 182 -5.52 36.04 -22.14
N ARG A 183 -6.75 36.38 -21.75
CA ARG A 183 -7.99 36.07 -22.46
C ARG A 183 -8.89 37.30 -22.42
N GLU A 184 -9.48 37.62 -23.57
CA GLU A 184 -10.50 38.66 -23.73
C GLU A 184 -11.85 38.02 -24.05
N GLY A 185 -12.93 38.67 -23.64
CA GLY A 185 -14.31 38.20 -23.84
C GLY A 185 -15.07 38.05 -22.52
N PRO A 186 -16.25 37.38 -22.54
CA PRO A 186 -16.73 36.49 -23.59
C PRO A 186 -17.27 37.22 -24.82
N TYR A 187 -16.98 36.70 -26.01
CA TYR A 187 -17.53 37.19 -27.26
C TYR A 187 -18.51 36.18 -27.86
N LYS A 188 -19.63 36.66 -28.38
CA LYS A 188 -20.63 35.83 -29.05
C LYS A 188 -20.16 35.48 -30.46
N VAL A 189 -20.21 34.20 -30.83
CA VAL A 189 -19.86 33.72 -32.16
C VAL A 189 -21.00 34.02 -33.13
N VAL A 190 -20.71 34.72 -34.23
CA VAL A 190 -21.67 35.06 -35.29
C VAL A 190 -21.55 34.11 -36.46
N ARG A 191 -20.34 33.64 -36.78
CA ARG A 191 -20.09 32.62 -37.80
C ARG A 191 -19.06 31.61 -37.30
N ALA A 192 -19.24 30.35 -37.66
CA ALA A 192 -18.33 29.28 -37.30
C ALA A 192 -18.05 28.38 -38.52
N THR A 193 -16.80 27.97 -38.64
CA THR A 193 -16.33 26.91 -39.54
C THR A 193 -15.64 25.83 -38.71
N PRO A 194 -15.33 24.65 -39.27
CA PRO A 194 -14.70 23.57 -38.52
C PRO A 194 -13.37 23.93 -37.83
N THR A 195 -12.69 24.99 -38.26
CA THR A 195 -11.36 25.38 -37.74
C THR A 195 -11.27 26.82 -37.24
N ALA A 196 -12.28 27.67 -37.51
CA ALA A 196 -12.23 29.08 -37.12
C ALA A 196 -13.63 29.66 -36.80
N VAL A 197 -13.64 30.76 -36.06
CA VAL A 197 -14.86 31.48 -35.66
C VAL A 197 -14.73 32.98 -35.92
N GLN A 198 -15.84 33.63 -36.20
CA GLN A 198 -15.97 35.08 -36.27
C GLN A 198 -16.90 35.53 -35.14
N VAL A 199 -16.45 36.50 -34.35
CA VAL A 199 -17.18 36.98 -33.18
C VAL A 199 -17.87 38.32 -33.43
N GLU A 200 -18.90 38.61 -32.65
CA GLU A 200 -19.67 39.85 -32.73
C GLU A 200 -18.75 41.07 -32.51
N GLY A 201 -18.88 42.07 -33.38
CA GLY A 201 -18.04 43.28 -33.35
C GLY A 201 -16.66 43.15 -34.00
N SER A 202 -16.27 41.96 -34.49
CA SER A 202 -15.01 41.76 -35.23
C SER A 202 -15.24 41.14 -36.60
N THR A 203 -14.60 41.69 -37.63
CA THR A 203 -14.58 41.10 -38.98
C THR A 203 -13.50 40.02 -39.13
N THR A 204 -12.63 39.84 -38.13
CA THR A 204 -11.50 38.90 -38.18
C THR A 204 -11.93 37.48 -37.82
N TRP A 205 -11.35 36.50 -38.51
CA TRP A 205 -11.48 35.08 -38.20
C TRP A 205 -10.43 34.66 -37.17
N TYR A 206 -10.87 33.98 -36.11
CA TYR A 206 -10.02 33.44 -35.05
C TYR A 206 -9.99 31.91 -35.13
N HIS A 207 -8.79 31.34 -35.18
CA HIS A 207 -8.63 29.89 -35.17
C HIS A 207 -9.10 29.29 -33.83
N LEU A 208 -9.72 28.11 -33.86
CA LEU A 208 -10.27 27.46 -32.65
C LEU A 208 -9.22 27.23 -31.55
N ASN A 209 -7.97 26.94 -31.92
CA ASN A 209 -6.83 26.83 -30.99
C ASN A 209 -6.54 28.10 -30.17
N HIS A 210 -7.13 29.23 -30.55
CA HIS A 210 -7.00 30.52 -29.86
C HIS A 210 -8.29 30.93 -29.16
N CYS A 211 -9.29 30.06 -29.19
CA CYS A 211 -10.59 30.23 -28.58
C CYS A 211 -10.74 29.27 -27.40
N THR A 212 -11.54 29.64 -26.41
CA THR A 212 -11.98 28.71 -25.36
C THR A 212 -13.44 28.98 -25.08
N ARG A 213 -14.27 27.94 -25.18
CA ARG A 213 -15.71 28.07 -24.97
C ARG A 213 -16.01 28.41 -23.53
N VAL A 214 -16.99 29.28 -23.35
CA VAL A 214 -17.65 29.46 -22.06
C VAL A 214 -18.52 28.21 -21.83
N PRO A 215 -18.32 27.47 -20.73
CA PRO A 215 -19.23 26.38 -20.38
C PRO A 215 -20.65 26.91 -20.30
N LYS A 216 -21.56 26.33 -21.07
CA LYS A 216 -23.00 26.59 -20.89
C LYS A 216 -23.39 25.88 -19.60
N ILE A 217 -23.57 26.62 -18.51
CA ILE A 217 -24.20 26.09 -17.31
C ILE A 217 -25.64 25.77 -17.72
N ILE A 218 -25.90 24.51 -18.09
CA ILE A 218 -27.27 24.03 -18.28
C ILE A 218 -27.89 24.07 -16.89
N THR A 219 -28.65 25.12 -16.62
CA THR A 219 -29.50 25.18 -15.43
C THR A 219 -30.69 24.27 -15.71
N SER A 220 -30.50 22.97 -15.56
CA SER A 220 -31.60 22.02 -15.45
C SER A 220 -31.57 21.38 -14.07
N LEU A 221 -31.73 22.21 -13.04
CA LEU A 221 -32.36 21.76 -11.81
C LEU A 221 -33.84 22.15 -11.93
N PRO A 222 -34.79 21.19 -11.94
CA PRO A 222 -36.19 21.54 -11.77
C PRO A 222 -36.37 22.23 -10.40
N PRO A 223 -37.29 23.20 -10.27
CA PRO A 223 -37.51 23.89 -9.01
C PRO A 223 -37.92 22.87 -7.93
N LYS A 224 -37.23 22.93 -6.79
CA LYS A 224 -37.63 22.24 -5.55
C LYS A 224 -38.97 22.83 -5.13
N ASN A 225 -40.06 22.10 -5.33
CA ASN A 225 -41.34 22.40 -4.70
C ASN A 225 -41.19 22.19 -3.19
N ILE A 226 -41.07 23.30 -2.46
CA ILE A 226 -41.30 23.35 -1.02
C ILE A 226 -42.78 23.70 -0.87
N GLU A 227 -43.56 22.67 -0.52
CA GLU A 227 -44.75 22.64 0.33
C GLU A 227 -45.76 23.79 0.27
N ASP A 228 -46.99 23.46 -0.15
CA ASP A 228 -48.23 24.08 0.33
C ASP A 228 -49.32 22.98 0.38
N GLU A 229 -49.39 22.25 1.51
CA GLU A 229 -50.56 21.48 1.91
C GLU A 229 -51.42 22.37 2.83
N PRO A 230 -52.64 22.78 2.45
CA PRO A 230 -53.52 23.52 3.33
C PRO A 230 -54.49 22.57 4.07
N GLY A 231 -54.36 22.55 5.39
CA GLY A 231 -55.50 22.62 6.30
C GLY A 231 -56.38 21.37 6.47
N ALA A 232 -56.17 20.66 7.58
CA ALA A 232 -57.26 20.02 8.32
C ALA A 232 -57.42 20.75 9.66
N GLY A 233 -58.56 21.44 9.83
CA GLY A 233 -58.91 22.23 11.01
C GLY A 233 -59.43 21.40 12.19
N PRO A 234 -60.30 21.97 13.05
CA PRO A 234 -59.90 22.41 14.39
C PRO A 234 -60.68 21.74 15.54
N ASN A 235 -60.44 22.26 16.75
CA ASN A 235 -61.03 21.99 18.09
C ASN A 235 -60.40 20.86 18.89
N GLY A 236 -60.10 21.01 20.19
CA GLY A 236 -60.32 22.12 21.12
C GLY A 236 -60.20 21.62 22.57
N SER A 237 -59.79 22.52 23.47
CA SER A 237 -59.91 22.43 24.95
C SER A 237 -59.01 21.39 25.65
N GLN A 238 -58.38 21.60 26.80
CA GLN A 238 -58.42 22.64 27.84
C GLN A 238 -57.22 22.43 28.79
N GLU A 239 -56.77 23.54 29.40
CA GLU A 239 -56.09 23.79 30.70
C GLU A 239 -55.77 22.59 31.63
N GLY A 240 -54.64 22.52 32.36
CA GLY A 240 -53.97 23.58 33.13
C GLY A 240 -52.63 23.16 33.79
N PRO A 241 -52.11 23.92 34.78
CA PRO A 241 -50.66 24.09 35.00
C PRO A 241 -50.11 23.54 36.34
N GLY A 242 -48.78 23.49 36.47
CA GLY A 242 -48.07 23.37 37.76
C GLY A 242 -46.69 22.72 37.61
N SER A 243 -45.61 23.48 37.41
CA SER A 243 -44.73 24.02 38.48
C SER A 243 -43.98 22.94 39.27
N GLY A 244 -42.68 22.86 39.07
CA GLY A 244 -41.73 22.12 39.91
C GLY A 244 -40.44 22.93 39.99
N THR A 245 -40.24 23.62 41.11
CA THR A 245 -38.97 24.21 41.52
C THR A 245 -38.64 23.63 42.89
N VAL A 246 -37.47 23.01 42.98
CA VAL A 246 -36.76 22.40 44.13
C VAL A 246 -37.36 21.10 44.69
#